data_AF-A0A8S0FY31-F1
#
_entry.id   AF-A0A8S0FY31-F1
#
_cell.length_a   1.000
_cell.length_b   1.000
_cell.length_c   1.000
_cell.angle_alpha   90.00
_cell.angle_beta   90.00
_cell.angle_gamma   90.00
#
_symmetry.space_group_name_H-M   'P 1'
#
loop_
_entity.id
_entity.type
_entity.pdbx_description
1 polymer ?
#
loop_
_entity_poly.entity_id
_entity_poly.type
_entity_poly.pdbx_seq_one_letter_code
_entity_poly.pdbx_strand_id
1 'polypeptide(L)'
;MQHLKDITALDIAEIIDAVKAEGHNRMAQVVRMVLIDVFKEAQHAGHVPPGFNPAQATKQPRNRVNRQRLSLPEWQAIFDSVSRRQPYLKCGMLLALVTGQRLGDICNLKFSDIWDDMLHITQEKNRFKTCYSA
;
A
#
# COMPACT_ATOMS: atom_id res chain seq x y z
N MET A 1 17.30 23.30 19.13
CA MET A 1 16.26 22.25 19.10
C MET A 1 14.98 22.87 19.66
N GLN A 2 13.90 22.94 18.89
CA GLN A 2 12.58 23.30 19.43
C GLN A 2 12.05 22.14 20.27
N HIS A 3 11.35 22.44 21.37
CA HIS A 3 10.66 21.40 22.12
C HIS A 3 9.37 21.02 21.39
N LEU A 4 8.90 19.77 21.56
CA LEU A 4 7.65 19.28 20.94
C LEU A 4 6.43 20.18 21.19
N LYS A 5 6.42 20.88 22.33
CA LYS A 5 5.38 21.85 22.73
C LYS A 5 5.35 23.14 21.89
N ASP A 6 6.44 23.46 21.20
CA ASP A 6 6.56 24.70 20.42
C ASP A 6 6.12 24.49 18.95
N ILE A 7 5.89 23.24 18.54
CA ILE A 7 5.47 22.89 17.18
C ILE A 7 3.99 23.26 17.01
N THR A 8 3.72 24.09 16.02
CA THR A 8 2.39 24.59 15.70
C THR A 8 1.75 23.83 14.53
N ALA A 9 0.46 24.05 14.32
CA ALA A 9 -0.23 23.52 13.15
C ALA A 9 0.32 24.10 11.83
N LEU A 10 0.92 25.30 11.87
CA LEU A 10 1.53 25.93 10.69
C LEU A 10 2.79 25.18 10.27
N ASP A 11 3.68 24.86 11.20
CA ASP A 11 4.92 24.10 10.92
C ASP A 11 4.61 22.76 10.23
N ILE A 12 3.54 22.09 10.69
CA ILE A 12 3.12 20.82 10.12
C ILE A 12 2.45 21.00 8.75
N ALA A 13 1.69 22.09 8.57
CA ALA A 13 1.10 22.42 7.28
C ALA A 13 2.17 22.69 6.22
N GLU A 14 3.25 23.40 6.57
CA GLU A 14 4.38 23.67 5.68
C GLU A 14 5.06 22.37 5.21
N ILE A 15 5.30 21.42 6.12
CA ILE A 15 5.86 20.10 5.76
C ILE A 15 4.92 19.36 4.81
N ILE A 16 3.62 19.34 5.12
CA ILE A 16 2.62 18.66 4.30
C ILE A 16 2.53 19.31 2.91
N ASP A 17 2.57 20.64 2.83
CA ASP A 17 2.42 21.38 1.60
C ASP A 17 3.68 21.30 0.72
N ALA A 18 4.88 21.20 1.30
CA ALA A 18 6.10 20.88 0.57
C ALA A 18 5.98 19.53 -0.15
N VAL A 19 5.54 18.47 0.54
CA VAL A 19 5.34 17.14 -0.06
C VAL A 19 4.23 17.15 -1.12
N LYS A 20 3.19 17.98 -0.95
CA LYS A 20 2.17 18.17 -2.00
C LYS A 20 2.71 18.90 -3.21
N ALA A 21 3.58 19.90 -3.03
CA ALA A 21 4.17 20.67 -4.12
C ALA A 21 5.02 19.79 -5.04
N GLU A 22 5.64 18.74 -4.50
CA GLU A 22 6.32 17.68 -5.25
C GLU A 22 5.37 16.70 -5.97
N GLY A 23 4.05 16.86 -5.81
CA GLY A 23 3.03 16.00 -6.39
C GLY A 23 2.77 14.71 -5.60
N HIS A 24 3.37 14.55 -4.42
CA HIS A 24 3.29 13.33 -3.62
C HIS A 24 2.10 13.34 -2.64
N ASN A 25 0.89 13.56 -3.15
CA ASN A 25 -0.33 13.72 -2.34
C ASN A 25 -0.60 12.54 -1.38
N ARG A 26 -0.37 11.30 -1.82
CA ARG A 26 -0.50 10.12 -0.94
C ARG A 26 0.55 10.12 0.17
N MET A 27 1.79 10.51 -0.13
CA MET A 27 2.84 10.62 0.87
C MET A 27 2.51 11.69 1.90
N ALA A 28 2.01 12.85 1.47
CA ALA A 28 1.54 13.91 2.36
C ALA A 28 0.46 13.41 3.35
N GLN A 29 -0.46 12.54 2.91
CA GLN A 29 -1.43 11.90 3.81
C GLN A 29 -0.75 11.00 4.85
N VAL A 30 0.24 10.20 4.43
CA VAL A 30 0.99 9.29 5.30
C VAL A 30 1.79 10.10 6.33
N VAL A 31 2.52 11.13 5.90
CA VAL A 31 3.27 12.03 6.78
C VAL A 31 2.34 12.63 7.85
N ARG A 32 1.19 13.16 7.45
CA ARG A 32 0.19 13.66 8.41
C ARG A 32 -0.28 12.59 9.39
N MET A 33 -0.58 11.38 8.91
CA MET A 33 -1.02 10.27 9.78
C MET A 33 0.05 9.89 10.79
N VAL A 34 1.31 9.80 10.36
CA VAL A 34 2.45 9.48 11.24
C VAL A 34 2.65 10.59 12.26
N LEU A 35 2.62 11.87 11.86
CA LEU A 35 2.75 12.98 12.80
C LEU A 35 1.64 13.00 13.85
N ILE A 36 0.39 12.71 13.46
CA ILE A 36 -0.71 12.57 14.42
C ILE A 36 -0.41 11.49 15.46
N ASP A 37 0.14 10.37 15.04
CA ASP A 37 0.48 9.24 15.90
C ASP A 37 1.65 9.57 16.84
N VAL A 38 2.71 10.18 16.31
CA VAL A 38 3.86 10.65 17.10
C VAL A 38 3.41 11.61 18.21
N PHE A 39 2.52 12.56 17.92
CA PHE A 39 2.01 13.47 18.96
C PHE A 39 1.09 12.77 19.97
N LYS A 40 0.38 11.71 19.60
CA LYS A 40 -0.37 10.88 20.57
C LYS A 40 0.57 10.14 21.51
N GLU A 41 1.62 9.54 20.99
CA GLU A 41 2.63 8.86 21.82
C GLU A 41 3.39 9.86 22.72
N ALA A 42 3.67 11.05 22.21
CA ALA A 42 4.25 12.13 23.02
C ALA A 42 3.32 12.57 24.17
N GLN A 43 1.99 12.55 23.98
CA GLN A 43 1.02 12.78 25.05
C GLN A 43 1.08 11.67 26.09
N HIS A 44 1.10 10.40 25.66
CA HIS A 44 1.19 9.25 26.58
C HIS A 44 2.49 9.26 27.39
N ALA A 45 3.59 9.70 26.79
CA ALA A 45 4.89 9.83 27.45
C ALA A 45 5.02 11.10 28.33
N GLY A 46 4.03 11.99 28.33
CA GLY A 46 4.05 13.24 29.10
C GLY A 46 4.97 14.34 28.52
N HIS A 47 5.42 14.21 27.27
CA HIS A 47 6.24 15.22 26.60
C HIS A 47 5.42 16.43 26.13
N VAL A 48 4.12 16.25 25.91
CA VAL A 48 3.17 17.32 25.58
C VAL A 48 1.87 17.16 26.39
N PRO A 49 1.14 18.26 26.66
CA PRO A 49 -0.12 18.19 27.41
C PRO A 49 -1.17 17.31 26.72
N PRO A 50 -2.08 16.67 27.48
CA PRO A 50 -3.21 15.94 26.91
C PRO A 50 -4.01 16.82 25.96
N GLY A 51 -4.36 16.28 24.79
CA GLY A 51 -5.10 17.02 23.75
C GLY A 51 -4.25 17.96 22.88
N PHE A 52 -2.95 18.13 23.17
CA PHE A 52 -2.05 18.88 22.30
C PHE A 52 -1.61 18.05 21.08
N ASN A 53 -2.31 18.20 19.95
CA ASN A 53 -1.96 17.55 18.69
C ASN A 53 -2.07 18.54 17.50
N PRO A 54 -1.01 19.30 17.20
CA PRO A 54 -1.02 20.25 16.08
C PRO A 54 -1.25 19.55 14.73
N ALA A 55 -0.83 18.29 14.56
CA ALA A 55 -1.02 17.56 13.31
C ALA A 55 -2.50 17.26 13.02
N GLN A 56 -3.32 17.04 14.06
CA GLN A 56 -4.76 16.81 13.92
C GLN A 56 -5.49 18.04 13.41
N ALA A 57 -5.05 19.24 13.79
CA ALA A 57 -5.64 20.50 13.36
C ALA A 57 -5.38 20.82 11.88
N THR A 58 -4.38 20.18 11.24
CA THR A 58 -4.06 20.41 9.83
C THR A 58 -5.08 19.81 8.87
N LYS A 59 -5.25 20.43 7.70
CA LYS A 59 -6.16 19.95 6.66
C LYS A 59 -5.65 18.65 6.03
N GLN A 60 -6.52 17.65 5.96
CA GLN A 60 -6.20 16.37 5.31
C GLN A 60 -5.93 16.57 3.81
N PRO A 61 -4.77 16.12 3.28
CA PRO A 61 -4.51 16.13 1.85
C PRO A 61 -5.51 15.25 1.09
N ARG A 62 -6.01 15.70 -0.06
CA ARG A 62 -6.85 14.89 -0.96
C ARG A 62 -5.97 14.17 -1.97
N ASN A 63 -6.17 12.87 -2.13
CA ASN A 63 -5.45 12.06 -3.12
C ASN A 63 -6.46 11.33 -4.02
N ARG A 64 -6.37 11.53 -5.33
CA ARG A 64 -7.15 10.77 -6.32
C ARG A 64 -6.31 9.61 -6.83
N VAL A 65 -6.92 8.43 -6.96
CA VAL A 65 -6.23 7.26 -7.51
C VAL A 65 -6.10 7.44 -9.02
N ASN A 66 -4.86 7.58 -9.50
CA ASN A 66 -4.56 7.77 -10.93
C ASN A 66 -4.35 6.45 -11.69
N ARG A 67 -4.18 5.32 -10.98
CA ARG A 67 -3.97 4.00 -11.62
C ARG A 67 -5.22 3.57 -12.38
N GLN A 68 -5.09 3.40 -13.68
CA GLN A 68 -6.16 2.92 -14.56
C GLN A 68 -6.39 1.42 -14.37
N ARG A 69 -7.60 0.96 -14.70
CA ARG A 69 -7.94 -0.47 -14.76
C ARG A 69 -7.49 -1.01 -16.11
N LEU A 70 -7.04 -2.26 -16.11
CA LEU A 70 -6.65 -2.97 -17.31
C LEU A 70 -7.86 -3.70 -17.89
N SER A 71 -8.20 -3.43 -19.15
CA SER A 71 -9.25 -4.13 -19.87
C SER A 71 -8.74 -5.46 -20.43
N LEU A 72 -9.65 -6.38 -20.72
CA LEU A 72 -9.30 -7.69 -21.29
C LEU A 72 -8.56 -7.57 -22.64
N PRO A 73 -8.97 -6.69 -23.59
CA PRO A 73 -8.22 -6.51 -24.83
C PRO A 73 -6.79 -6.01 -24.62
N GLU A 74 -6.59 -5.06 -23.69
CA GLU A 74 -5.26 -4.56 -23.34
C GLU A 74 -4.41 -5.67 -22.70
N TRP A 75 -4.99 -6.46 -21.80
CA TRP A 75 -4.32 -7.61 -21.19
C TRP A 75 -3.89 -8.63 -22.25
N GLN A 76 -4.76 -8.96 -23.21
CA GLN A 76 -4.46 -9.92 -24.28
C GLN A 76 -3.30 -9.44 -25.16
N ALA A 77 -3.30 -8.16 -25.54
CA ALA A 77 -2.20 -7.56 -26.31
C ALA A 77 -0.85 -7.65 -25.57
N ILE A 78 -0.84 -7.38 -24.26
CA ILE A 78 0.35 -7.55 -23.42
C ILE A 78 0.75 -9.02 -23.35
N PHE A 79 -0.20 -9.92 -23.12
CA PHE A 79 0.03 -11.36 -23.01
C PHE A 79 0.67 -11.94 -24.29
N ASP A 80 0.18 -11.55 -25.46
CA ASP A 80 0.70 -12.00 -26.75
C ASP A 80 2.13 -11.49 -27.00
N SER A 81 2.42 -10.25 -26.56
CA SER A 81 3.76 -9.67 -26.66
C SER A 81 4.79 -10.36 -25.76
N VAL A 82 4.38 -10.74 -24.55
CA VAL A 82 5.23 -11.35 -23.52
C VAL A 82 5.45 -12.83 -23.78
N SER A 83 4.41 -13.53 -24.28
CA SER A 83 4.44 -14.97 -24.55
C SER A 83 5.57 -15.39 -25.49
N ARG A 84 6.07 -14.47 -26.33
CA ARG A 84 7.17 -14.71 -27.28
C ARG A 84 8.56 -14.59 -26.65
N ARG A 85 8.68 -13.95 -25.48
CA ARG A 85 9.97 -13.56 -24.88
C ARG A 85 10.26 -14.25 -23.55
N GLN A 86 9.24 -14.52 -22.73
CA GLN A 86 9.41 -14.98 -21.35
C GLN A 86 8.35 -16.02 -20.96
N PRO A 87 8.64 -17.33 -21.09
CA PRO A 87 7.68 -18.39 -20.79
C PRO A 87 7.18 -18.40 -19.33
N TYR A 88 8.03 -18.08 -18.36
CA TYR A 88 7.64 -18.01 -16.95
C TYR A 88 6.62 -16.89 -16.69
N LEU A 89 6.76 -15.75 -17.37
CA LEU A 89 5.87 -14.62 -17.19
C LEU A 89 4.49 -14.91 -17.78
N LYS A 90 4.43 -15.68 -18.87
CA LYS A 90 3.18 -16.21 -19.42
C LYS A 90 2.42 -17.04 -18.38
N CYS A 91 3.08 -18.02 -17.75
CA CYS A 91 2.46 -18.84 -16.71
C CYS A 91 2.02 -18.00 -15.51
N GLY A 92 2.87 -17.06 -15.05
CA GLY A 92 2.54 -16.17 -13.95
C GLY A 92 1.33 -15.27 -14.23
N MET A 93 1.21 -14.73 -15.45
CA MET A 93 0.06 -13.93 -15.87
C MET A 93 -1.25 -14.74 -15.89
N LEU A 94 -1.21 -15.98 -16.37
CA LEU A 94 -2.38 -16.87 -16.36
C LEU A 94 -2.77 -17.26 -14.93
N LEU A 95 -1.80 -17.63 -14.09
CA LEU A 95 -2.03 -17.92 -12.69
C LEU A 95 -2.64 -16.72 -11.96
N ALA A 96 -2.16 -15.50 -12.23
CA ALA A 96 -2.73 -14.28 -11.67
C ALA A 96 -4.20 -14.08 -12.06
N LEU A 97 -4.54 -14.38 -13.32
CA LEU A 97 -5.90 -14.20 -13.84
C LEU A 97 -6.87 -15.25 -13.28
N VAL A 98 -6.44 -16.52 -13.20
CA VAL A 98 -7.27 -17.63 -12.72
C VAL A 98 -7.45 -17.59 -11.19
N THR A 99 -6.38 -17.32 -10.44
CA THR A 99 -6.43 -17.36 -8.97
C THR A 99 -6.82 -16.01 -8.36
N GLY A 100 -6.63 -14.89 -9.06
CA GLY A 100 -6.88 -13.55 -8.53
C GLY A 100 -5.97 -13.15 -7.36
N GLN A 101 -4.83 -13.84 -7.18
CA GLN A 101 -3.90 -13.59 -6.08
C GLN A 101 -3.02 -12.37 -6.31
N ARG A 102 -2.41 -11.86 -5.23
CA ARG A 102 -1.46 -10.75 -5.34
C ARG A 102 -0.15 -11.25 -5.92
N LEU A 103 0.59 -10.35 -6.58
CA LEU A 103 1.88 -10.69 -7.20
C LEU A 103 2.85 -11.39 -6.23
N GLY A 104 2.98 -10.89 -5.00
CA GLY A 104 3.84 -11.52 -3.98
C GLY A 104 3.40 -12.93 -3.61
N ASP A 105 2.10 -13.16 -3.47
CA ASP A 105 1.55 -14.48 -3.17
C ASP A 105 1.82 -15.47 -4.34
N ILE A 106 1.68 -15.01 -5.59
CA ILE A 106 1.97 -15.80 -6.80
C ILE A 106 3.45 -16.20 -6.87
N CYS A 107 4.35 -15.26 -6.58
CA CYS A 107 5.79 -15.52 -6.59
C CYS A 107 6.23 -16.52 -5.51
N ASN A 108 5.46 -16.67 -4.44
CA ASN A 108 5.77 -17.54 -3.32
C ASN A 108 5.15 -18.94 -3.44
N LEU A 109 4.34 -19.21 -4.47
CA LEU A 109 3.71 -20.51 -4.67
C LEU A 109 4.74 -21.62 -4.88
N LYS A 110 4.52 -22.75 -4.21
CA LYS A 110 5.35 -23.95 -4.35
C LYS A 110 4.48 -25.12 -4.80
N PHE A 111 5.10 -26.08 -5.47
CA PHE A 111 4.42 -27.33 -5.81
C PHE A 111 3.97 -28.13 -4.58
N SER A 112 4.64 -27.95 -3.44
CA SER A 112 4.23 -28.52 -2.16
C SER A 112 2.91 -27.97 -1.61
N ASP A 113 2.45 -26.83 -2.14
CA ASP A 113 1.19 -26.21 -1.74
C ASP A 113 -0.01 -26.83 -2.48
N ILE A 114 0.24 -27.77 -3.39
CA ILE A 114 -0.79 -28.52 -4.13
C ILE A 114 -0.95 -29.90 -3.48
N TRP A 115 -2.15 -30.17 -2.96
CA TRP A 115 -2.52 -31.47 -2.39
C TRP A 115 -4.05 -31.63 -2.44
N ASP A 116 -4.53 -32.88 -2.42
CA ASP A 116 -5.96 -33.21 -2.58
C ASP A 116 -6.62 -32.55 -3.81
N ASP A 117 -5.91 -32.49 -4.94
CA ASP A 117 -6.33 -31.81 -6.19
C ASP A 117 -6.67 -30.32 -6.01
N MET A 118 -6.11 -29.69 -4.97
CA MET A 118 -6.34 -28.30 -4.63
C MET A 118 -5.00 -27.54 -4.43
N LEU A 119 -4.95 -26.30 -4.91
CA LEU A 119 -3.88 -25.35 -4.63
C LEU A 119 -4.21 -24.55 -3.38
N HIS A 120 -3.41 -24.71 -2.31
CA HIS A 120 -3.61 -24.02 -1.04
C HIS A 120 -2.73 -22.77 -0.93
N ILE A 121 -3.33 -21.62 -0.62
CA ILE A 121 -2.61 -20.35 -0.57
C ILE A 121 -2.89 -19.65 0.76
N THR A 122 -1.83 -19.22 1.44
CA THR A 122 -1.92 -18.32 2.59
C THR A 122 -1.42 -16.95 2.19
N GLN A 123 -2.33 -15.98 2.11
CA GLN A 123 -2.01 -14.61 1.67
C GLN A 123 -1.11 -13.91 2.68
N GLU A 124 0.02 -13.35 2.22
CA GLU A 124 1.01 -12.73 3.10
C GLU A 124 0.44 -11.49 3.82
N LYS A 125 -0.30 -10.66 3.09
CA LYS A 125 -0.76 -9.35 3.57
C LYS A 125 -1.77 -9.41 4.72
N ASN A 126 -2.71 -10.34 4.66
CA ASN A 126 -3.85 -10.44 5.59
C ASN A 126 -3.93 -11.81 6.29
N ARG A 127 -3.02 -12.74 5.98
CA ARG A 127 -2.98 -14.13 6.49
C ARG A 127 -4.25 -14.94 6.19
N PHE A 128 -5.01 -14.54 5.17
CA PHE A 128 -6.20 -15.28 4.75
C PHE A 128 -5.80 -16.57 4.01
N LYS A 129 -6.48 -17.67 4.32
CA LYS A 129 -6.26 -18.98 3.68
C LYS A 129 -7.35 -19.24 2.65
N THR A 130 -6.95 -19.66 1.46
CA THR A 130 -7.86 -19.99 0.37
C THR A 130 -7.35 -21.20 -0.41
N CYS A 131 -8.24 -21.88 -1.13
CA CYS A 131 -7.89 -23.02 -1.98
C CYS A 131 -8.60 -22.91 -3.34
N TYR A 132 -7.94 -23.40 -4.38
CA TYR A 132 -8.43 -23.43 -5.76
C TYR A 132 -8.32 -24.86 -6.29
N SER A 133 -9.25 -25.31 -7.13
CA SER A 133 -9.09 -26.59 -7.84
C SER A 133 -7.86 -26.51 -8.75
N ALA A 134 -6.95 -27.48 -8.61
CA ALA A 134 -5.71 -27.59 -9.38
C ALA A 134 -5.95 -28.15 -10.79
#